data_AF-A0A150P6Q1-F1
#
_entry.id   AF-A0A150P6Q1-F1
#
_cell.length_a   1.000
_cell.length_b   1.000
_cell.length_c   1.000
_cell.angle_alpha   90.00
_cell.angle_beta   90.00
_cell.angle_gamma   90.00
#
_symmetry.space_group_name_H-M   'P 1'
#
loop_
_entity.id
_entity.type
_entity.pdbx_description
1 polymer ?
#
loop_
_entity_poly.entity_id
_entity_poly.type
_entity_poly.pdbx_seq_one_letter_code
_entity_poly.pdbx_strand_id
1 'polypeptide(L)'
;MERASMGRRRALVALAAAAGHLGLVIVLGALQVDLHHRGPVAGAVGAYGTLSGADSGYAFFAPSVGSTVAATFEIADAAGTVITDSLDPGTSAEADLRAGNIVGRFWLVQDQALKRSIAASWAGKMFARHPGAASVVVRVEECELAPMQAYREEDGLRCRLHYKARFVPQEKARAAAPAAREAP
;
A
#
# COMPACT_ATOMS: atom_id res chain seq x y z
N MET A 1 -46.31 -35.82 8.60
CA MET A 1 -46.18 -34.63 7.72
C MET A 1 -45.27 -33.53 8.31
N GLU A 2 -45.15 -33.41 9.64
CA GLU A 2 -44.39 -32.35 10.32
C GLU A 2 -42.86 -32.36 10.09
N ARG A 3 -42.22 -33.55 10.10
CA ARG A 3 -40.77 -33.70 9.88
C ARG A 3 -40.27 -33.20 8.52
N ALA A 4 -41.07 -33.36 7.46
CA ALA A 4 -40.73 -32.91 6.11
C ALA A 4 -40.72 -31.38 5.99
N SER A 5 -41.65 -30.70 6.67
CA SER A 5 -41.72 -29.23 6.71
C SER A 5 -40.54 -28.61 7.48
N MET A 6 -40.13 -29.27 8.56
CA MET A 6 -38.99 -28.86 9.40
C MET A 6 -37.66 -28.99 8.64
N GLY A 7 -37.49 -30.05 7.85
CA GLY A 7 -36.33 -30.22 6.97
C GLY A 7 -36.25 -29.14 5.89
N ARG A 8 -37.38 -28.82 5.24
CA ARG A 8 -37.45 -27.77 4.21
C ARG A 8 -37.16 -26.38 4.78
N ARG A 9 -37.69 -26.07 5.98
CA ARG A 9 -37.45 -24.78 6.65
C ARG A 9 -36.00 -24.61 7.07
N ARG A 10 -35.37 -25.68 7.61
CA ARG A 10 -33.93 -25.68 7.94
C ARG A 10 -33.06 -25.53 6.70
N ALA A 11 -33.39 -26.22 5.61
CA ALA A 11 -32.67 -26.10 4.34
C ALA A 11 -32.74 -24.67 3.79
N LEU A 12 -33.91 -24.03 3.86
CA LEU A 12 -34.07 -22.64 3.42
C LEU A 12 -33.27 -21.66 4.28
N VAL A 13 -33.22 -21.85 5.60
CA VAL A 13 -32.41 -21.02 6.51
C VAL A 13 -30.92 -21.20 6.22
N ALA A 14 -30.47 -22.44 6.03
CA ALA A 14 -29.07 -22.72 5.67
C ALA A 14 -28.69 -22.12 4.32
N LEU A 15 -29.58 -22.21 3.32
CA LEU A 15 -29.37 -21.63 2.00
C LEU A 15 -29.29 -20.10 2.08
N ALA A 16 -30.17 -19.46 2.86
CA ALA A 16 -30.15 -18.01 3.06
C ALA A 16 -28.86 -17.55 3.77
N ALA A 17 -28.40 -18.31 4.78
CA ALA A 17 -27.13 -18.03 5.45
C ALA A 17 -25.93 -18.19 4.50
N ALA A 18 -25.92 -19.25 3.69
CA ALA A 18 -24.86 -19.49 2.70
C ALA A 18 -24.85 -18.42 1.60
N ALA A 19 -26.01 -18.04 1.08
CA ALA A 19 -26.12 -16.97 0.09
C ALA A 19 -25.75 -15.60 0.69
N GLY A 20 -26.13 -15.33 1.94
CA GLY A 20 -25.74 -14.15 2.68
C GLY A 20 -24.23 -14.06 2.85
N HIS A 21 -23.58 -15.14 3.29
CA HIS A 21 -22.11 -15.21 3.38
C HIS A 21 -21.46 -15.05 2.00
N LEU A 22 -21.86 -15.82 0.99
CA LEU A 22 -21.28 -15.71 -0.36
C LEU A 22 -21.42 -14.29 -0.93
N GLY A 23 -22.58 -13.67 -0.80
CA GLY A 23 -22.83 -12.31 -1.29
C GLY A 23 -22.13 -11.24 -0.47
N LEU A 24 -22.41 -11.15 0.84
CA LEU A 24 -21.90 -10.07 1.68
C LEU A 24 -20.43 -10.21 2.05
N VAL A 25 -19.90 -11.42 2.15
CA VAL A 25 -18.54 -11.67 2.64
C VAL A 25 -17.62 -11.94 1.46
N ILE A 26 -17.99 -12.88 0.59
CA ILE A 26 -17.15 -13.26 -0.56
C ILE A 26 -17.15 -12.20 -1.64
N VAL A 27 -18.31 -11.85 -2.17
CA VAL A 27 -18.38 -10.92 -3.30
C VAL A 27 -18.03 -9.49 -2.86
N LEU A 28 -18.63 -8.95 -1.80
CA LEU A 28 -18.33 -7.57 -1.37
C LEU A 28 -16.91 -7.42 -0.81
N GLY A 29 -16.40 -8.42 -0.07
CA GLY A 29 -15.02 -8.41 0.41
C GLY A 29 -14.01 -8.48 -0.74
N ALA A 30 -14.27 -9.28 -1.78
CA ALA A 30 -13.40 -9.37 -2.96
C ALA A 30 -13.42 -8.07 -3.78
N LEU A 31 -14.55 -7.38 -3.79
CA LEU A 31 -14.70 -6.07 -4.41
C LEU A 31 -14.22 -4.91 -3.52
N GLN A 32 -13.76 -5.19 -2.30
CA GLN A 32 -13.35 -4.20 -1.29
C GLN A 32 -14.35 -3.06 -1.15
N VAL A 33 -15.64 -3.38 -1.16
CA VAL A 33 -16.70 -2.38 -0.97
C VAL A 33 -16.67 -1.93 0.47
N ASP A 34 -16.46 -0.64 0.70
CA ASP A 34 -16.51 -0.08 2.04
C ASP A 34 -17.97 -0.07 2.55
N LEU A 35 -18.25 -0.99 3.47
CA LEU A 35 -19.55 -1.10 4.14
C LEU A 35 -19.59 -0.29 5.45
N HIS A 36 -18.56 0.52 5.78
CA HIS A 36 -18.59 1.47 6.89
C HIS A 36 -19.56 2.61 6.57
N HIS A 37 -20.85 2.35 6.69
CA HIS A 37 -21.89 3.38 6.72
C HIS A 37 -22.59 3.35 8.07
N ARG A 38 -22.99 4.51 8.59
CA ARG A 38 -23.53 4.64 9.95
C ARG A 38 -24.89 3.91 10.07
N GLY A 39 -24.93 2.82 10.83
CA GLY A 39 -26.18 2.11 11.16
C GLY A 39 -25.96 0.74 11.82
N PRO A 40 -26.99 0.19 12.51
CA PRO A 40 -26.87 -1.08 13.23
C PRO A 40 -26.59 -2.29 12.32
N VAL A 41 -27.13 -2.28 11.09
CA VAL A 41 -26.89 -3.33 10.09
C VAL A 41 -25.44 -3.31 9.61
N ALA A 42 -24.90 -2.12 9.34
CA ALA A 42 -23.50 -1.97 8.93
C ALA A 42 -22.53 -2.38 10.05
N GLY A 43 -22.84 -2.09 11.31
CA GLY A 43 -22.07 -2.58 12.45
C GLY A 43 -22.04 -4.10 12.55
N ALA A 44 -23.18 -4.76 12.33
CA ALA A 44 -23.26 -6.23 12.32
C ALA A 44 -22.49 -6.85 11.14
N VAL A 45 -22.60 -6.25 9.95
CA VAL A 45 -21.86 -6.68 8.76
C VAL A 45 -20.36 -6.46 8.94
N GLY A 46 -19.93 -5.33 9.52
CA GLY A 46 -18.53 -5.05 9.83
C GLY A 46 -17.96 -6.06 10.84
N ALA A 47 -18.64 -6.29 11.95
CA ALA A 47 -18.21 -7.28 12.95
C ALA A 47 -18.11 -8.71 12.37
N TYR A 48 -19.07 -9.09 11.51
CA TYR A 48 -19.02 -10.36 10.81
C TYR A 48 -17.91 -10.40 9.75
N GLY A 49 -17.65 -9.29 9.06
CA GLY A 49 -16.52 -9.09 8.16
C GLY A 49 -15.19 -9.35 8.85
N THR A 50 -14.95 -8.73 10.00
CA THR A 50 -13.75 -8.95 10.81
C THR A 50 -13.63 -10.38 11.34
N LEU A 51 -14.73 -10.97 11.81
CA LEU A 51 -14.72 -12.37 12.28
C LEU A 51 -14.44 -13.38 11.15
N SER A 52 -14.96 -13.09 9.96
CA SER A 52 -14.80 -13.96 8.78
C SER A 52 -13.52 -13.67 7.99
N GLY A 53 -12.87 -12.52 8.25
CA GLY A 53 -11.71 -12.03 7.53
C GLY A 53 -12.02 -11.41 6.18
N ALA A 54 -13.28 -11.20 5.80
CA ALA A 54 -13.61 -10.61 4.50
C ALA A 54 -13.29 -9.12 4.35
N ASP A 55 -13.15 -8.40 5.46
CA ASP A 55 -12.66 -7.03 5.46
C ASP A 55 -11.16 -6.93 5.13
N SER A 56 -10.41 -8.04 5.21
CA SER A 56 -9.01 -8.10 4.78
C SER A 56 -8.82 -8.14 3.26
N GLY A 57 -9.90 -8.17 2.48
CA GLY A 57 -9.84 -8.30 1.02
C GLY A 57 -9.16 -9.58 0.54
N TYR A 58 -9.17 -10.65 1.37
CA TYR A 58 -8.47 -11.91 1.14
C TYR A 58 -6.94 -11.78 1.08
N ALA A 59 -6.37 -10.82 1.81
CA ALA A 59 -4.93 -10.77 2.03
C ALA A 59 -4.50 -11.97 2.89
N PHE A 60 -3.99 -13.02 2.25
CA PHE A 60 -3.46 -14.18 2.96
C PHE A 60 -2.07 -13.86 3.51
N PHE A 61 -1.91 -13.92 4.83
CA PHE A 61 -0.59 -14.01 5.44
C PHE A 61 0.02 -15.36 5.06
N ALA A 62 0.91 -15.35 4.08
CA ALA A 62 1.66 -16.51 3.67
C ALA A 62 3.17 -16.23 3.91
N PRO A 63 3.79 -16.81 4.95
CA PRO A 63 5.19 -16.56 5.30
C PRO A 63 6.18 -16.89 4.16
N SER A 64 5.76 -17.71 3.20
CA SER A 64 6.56 -18.11 2.04
C SER A 64 6.44 -17.15 0.85
N VAL A 65 5.50 -16.19 0.84
CA VAL A 65 5.56 -15.07 -0.10
C VAL A 65 6.45 -14.00 0.50
N GLY A 66 7.56 -13.72 -0.18
CA GLY A 66 8.52 -12.70 0.23
C GLY A 66 7.85 -11.35 0.45
N SER A 67 8.41 -10.56 1.36
CA SER A 67 7.92 -9.21 1.65
C SER A 67 7.85 -8.37 0.38
N THR A 68 6.75 -7.65 0.21
CA THR A 68 6.59 -6.74 -0.92
C THR A 68 7.57 -5.57 -0.79
N VAL A 69 8.21 -5.21 -1.89
CA VAL A 69 9.04 -4.00 -1.96
C VAL A 69 8.16 -2.75 -1.87
N ALA A 70 8.55 -1.81 -1.02
CA ALA A 70 7.87 -0.54 -0.82
C ALA A 70 8.75 0.62 -1.27
N ALA A 71 8.13 1.66 -1.84
CA ALA A 71 8.78 2.92 -2.17
C ALA A 71 8.37 4.00 -1.18
N THR A 72 9.33 4.59 -0.47
CA THR A 72 9.14 5.69 0.47
C THR A 72 9.93 6.92 0.03
N PHE A 73 9.44 8.09 0.40
CA PHE A 73 9.97 9.38 -0.05
C PHE A 73 10.28 10.24 1.15
N GLU A 74 11.57 10.50 1.40
CA GLU A 74 11.96 11.53 2.37
C GLU A 74 11.96 12.87 1.62
N ILE A 75 11.06 13.76 2.01
CA ILE A 75 10.87 15.07 1.40
C ILE A 75 11.45 16.10 2.36
N ALA A 76 12.49 16.79 1.92
CA ALA A 76 13.09 17.89 2.67
C ALA A 76 12.62 19.23 2.11
N ASP A 77 12.10 20.10 2.96
CA ASP A 77 11.81 21.49 2.60
C ASP A 77 13.08 22.37 2.61
N ALA A 78 12.93 23.67 2.33
CA ALA A 78 14.04 24.61 2.37
C ALA A 78 14.52 24.96 3.79
N ALA A 79 13.69 24.74 4.81
CA ALA A 79 14.02 24.95 6.22
C ALA A 79 14.76 23.74 6.84
N GLY A 80 14.85 22.63 6.10
CA GLY A 80 15.48 21.39 6.55
C GLY A 80 14.50 20.44 7.26
N THR A 81 13.21 20.75 7.31
CA THR A 81 12.18 19.83 7.80
C THR A 81 12.10 18.65 6.84
N VAL A 82 12.15 17.44 7.39
CA VAL A 82 12.01 16.20 6.62
C VAL A 82 10.70 15.51 7.00
N ILE A 83 9.89 15.20 6.00
CA ILE A 83 8.70 14.36 6.14
C ILE A 83 8.85 13.11 5.28
N THR A 84 8.14 12.05 5.67
CA THR A 84 8.05 10.83 4.87
C THR A 84 6.69 10.75 4.18
N ASP A 85 6.69 10.41 2.90
CA ASP A 85 5.49 10.15 2.11
C ASP A 85 5.65 8.83 1.33
N SER A 86 4.57 8.34 0.73
CA SER A 86 4.52 7.12 -0.06
C SER A 86 3.79 7.33 -1.40
N LEU A 87 3.93 6.33 -2.27
CA LEU A 87 3.17 6.25 -3.53
C LEU A 87 1.75 5.72 -3.33
N ASP A 88 1.15 5.90 -2.16
CA ASP A 88 -0.24 5.55 -1.93
C ASP A 88 -1.15 6.61 -2.60
N PRO A 89 -1.93 6.23 -3.62
CA PRO A 89 -2.90 7.15 -4.20
C PRO A 89 -4.10 7.37 -3.27
N GLY A 90 -4.45 6.41 -2.38
CA GLY A 90 -5.56 6.51 -1.43
C GLY A 90 -6.93 6.76 -2.07
N THR A 91 -7.03 6.63 -3.41
CA THR A 91 -8.23 6.94 -4.19
C THR A 91 -9.07 5.70 -4.48
N SER A 92 -8.42 4.54 -4.65
CA SER A 92 -9.08 3.25 -4.84
C SER A 92 -8.10 2.10 -4.73
N ALA A 93 -8.60 0.93 -4.33
CA ALA A 93 -7.87 -0.33 -4.30
C ALA A 93 -7.10 -0.65 -5.60
N GLU A 94 -7.73 -0.39 -6.75
CA GLU A 94 -7.09 -0.62 -8.04
C GLU A 94 -5.89 0.32 -8.24
N ALA A 95 -6.01 1.59 -7.82
CA ALA A 95 -4.92 2.54 -7.90
C ALA A 95 -3.76 2.11 -6.99
N ASP A 96 -4.05 1.61 -5.80
CA ASP A 96 -3.06 1.12 -4.84
C ASP A 96 -2.33 -0.12 -5.40
N LEU A 97 -3.08 -1.06 -6.00
CA LEU A 97 -2.51 -2.23 -6.70
C LEU A 97 -1.60 -1.82 -7.87
N ARG A 98 -2.02 -0.84 -8.66
CA ARG A 98 -1.21 -0.31 -9.78
C ARG A 98 0.07 0.35 -9.26
N ALA A 99 -0.02 1.14 -8.19
CA ALA A 99 1.15 1.75 -7.55
C ALA A 99 2.13 0.67 -7.04
N GLY A 100 1.62 -0.33 -6.33
CA GLY A 100 2.42 -1.47 -5.85
C GLY A 100 3.08 -2.26 -6.99
N ASN A 101 2.36 -2.52 -8.09
CA ASN A 101 2.91 -3.21 -9.26
C ASN A 101 4.06 -2.42 -9.90
N ILE A 102 3.93 -1.10 -10.01
CA ILE A 102 5.00 -0.24 -10.54
C ILE A 102 6.27 -0.32 -9.68
N VAL A 103 6.15 -0.37 -8.35
CA VAL A 103 7.28 -0.57 -7.44
C VAL A 103 7.86 -1.98 -7.57
N GLY A 104 7.01 -3.01 -7.67
CA GLY A 104 7.44 -4.39 -7.93
C GLY A 104 8.19 -4.54 -9.25
N ARG A 105 7.74 -3.87 -10.32
CA ARG A 105 8.44 -3.85 -11.61
C ARG A 105 9.77 -3.13 -11.54
N PHE A 106 9.87 -2.02 -10.81
CA PHE A 106 11.14 -1.33 -10.58
C PHE A 106 12.20 -2.24 -9.97
N TRP A 107 11.81 -3.10 -9.04
CA TRP A 107 12.71 -4.05 -8.40
C TRP A 107 13.36 -5.01 -9.40
N LEU A 108 12.59 -5.49 -10.39
CA LEU A 108 13.05 -6.42 -11.43
C LEU A 108 13.92 -5.78 -12.52
N VAL A 109 13.94 -4.44 -12.64
CA VAL A 109 14.79 -3.76 -13.62
C VAL A 109 16.26 -3.91 -13.21
N GLN A 110 17.13 -4.25 -14.17
CA GLN A 110 18.58 -4.33 -13.90
C GLN A 110 19.34 -3.09 -14.38
N ASP A 111 18.82 -2.41 -15.40
CA ASP A 111 19.39 -1.17 -15.90
C ASP A 111 19.26 -0.02 -14.88
N GLN A 112 20.40 0.46 -14.40
CA GLN A 112 20.48 1.53 -13.41
C GLN A 112 20.04 2.89 -13.97
N ALA A 113 20.25 3.15 -15.27
CA ALA A 113 19.80 4.37 -15.91
C ALA A 113 18.27 4.40 -15.97
N LEU A 114 17.65 3.27 -16.35
CA LEU A 114 16.21 3.11 -16.34
C LEU A 114 15.64 3.23 -14.91
N LYS A 115 16.25 2.58 -13.90
CA LYS A 115 15.87 2.76 -12.49
C LYS A 115 15.88 4.23 -12.09
N ARG A 116 16.96 4.94 -12.40
CA ARG A 116 17.07 6.37 -12.09
C ARG A 116 15.98 7.20 -12.78
N SER A 117 15.65 6.89 -14.03
CA SER A 117 14.56 7.55 -14.77
C SER A 117 13.19 7.33 -14.11
N ILE A 118 12.89 6.08 -13.72
CA ILE A 118 11.66 5.73 -13.02
C ILE A 118 11.58 6.47 -11.66
N ALA A 119 12.66 6.42 -10.86
CA ALA A 119 12.71 7.10 -9.58
C ALA A 119 12.59 8.63 -9.73
N ALA A 120 13.16 9.22 -10.79
CA ALA A 120 13.00 10.64 -11.09
C ALA A 120 11.54 11.00 -11.41
N SER A 121 10.82 10.15 -12.14
CA SER A 121 9.39 10.33 -12.39
C SER A 121 8.57 10.33 -11.10
N TRP A 122 8.84 9.41 -10.18
CA TRP A 122 8.19 9.37 -8.87
C TRP A 122 8.54 10.59 -8.01
N ALA A 123 9.81 11.00 -8.01
CA ALA A 123 10.23 12.24 -7.34
C ALA A 123 9.52 13.47 -7.91
N GLY A 124 9.31 13.52 -9.23
CA GLY A 124 8.50 14.55 -9.89
C GLY A 124 7.07 14.62 -9.36
N LYS A 125 6.42 13.47 -9.16
CA LYS A 125 5.09 13.40 -8.51
C LYS A 125 5.13 13.95 -7.08
N MET A 126 6.18 13.64 -6.31
CA MET A 126 6.34 14.17 -4.95
C MET A 126 6.57 15.67 -4.93
N PHE A 127 7.38 16.22 -5.85
CA PHE A 127 7.53 17.67 -5.98
C PHE A 127 6.22 18.37 -6.33
N ALA A 128 5.37 17.75 -7.17
CA ALA A 128 4.05 18.29 -7.48
C ALA A 128 3.11 18.27 -6.26
N ARG A 129 3.18 17.24 -5.42
CA ARG A 129 2.40 17.11 -4.18
C ARG A 129 2.92 18.03 -3.06
N HIS A 130 4.22 18.32 -3.07
CA HIS A 130 4.92 19.12 -2.07
C HIS A 130 5.69 20.28 -2.72
N PRO A 131 5.01 21.38 -3.14
CA PRO A 131 5.64 22.47 -3.88
C PRO A 131 6.80 23.18 -3.14
N GLY A 132 6.80 23.11 -1.80
CA GLY A 132 7.88 23.67 -0.96
C GLY A 132 9.11 22.78 -0.84
N ALA A 133 9.11 21.58 -1.43
CA ALA A 133 10.20 20.63 -1.30
C ALA A 133 11.49 21.13 -1.98
N ALA A 134 12.58 21.17 -1.22
CA ALA A 134 13.91 21.45 -1.72
C ALA A 134 14.59 20.21 -2.30
N SER A 135 14.30 19.02 -1.76
CA SER A 135 14.75 17.77 -2.34
C SER A 135 13.84 16.61 -1.96
N VAL A 136 13.83 15.59 -2.81
CA VAL A 136 13.14 14.31 -2.56
C VAL A 136 14.17 13.20 -2.63
N VAL A 137 14.24 12.38 -1.59
CA VAL A 137 15.01 11.14 -1.58
C VAL A 137 14.05 9.99 -1.78
N VAL A 138 14.20 9.29 -2.89
CA VAL A 138 13.46 8.06 -3.20
C VAL A 138 14.19 6.90 -2.56
N ARG A 139 13.49 6.11 -1.76
CA ARG A 139 13.98 4.88 -1.15
C ARG A 139 13.10 3.73 -1.60
N VAL A 140 13.72 2.62 -1.99
CA VAL A 140 13.01 1.36 -2.23
C VAL A 140 13.58 0.34 -1.27
N GLU A 141 12.70 -0.27 -0.49
CA GLU A 141 13.04 -1.13 0.62
C GLU A 141 12.18 -2.39 0.59
N GLU A 142 12.73 -3.48 1.10
CA GLU A 142 12.02 -4.72 1.33
C GLU A 142 11.96 -4.93 2.84
N CYS A 143 10.75 -4.92 3.41
CA CYS A 143 10.55 -5.02 4.86
C CYS A 143 9.96 -6.37 5.22
N GLU A 144 10.74 -7.20 5.89
CA GLU A 144 10.28 -8.48 6.41
C GLU A 144 9.77 -8.33 7.84
N LEU A 145 8.73 -9.09 8.18
CA LEU A 145 8.30 -9.24 9.56
C LEU A 145 9.39 -9.95 10.36
N ALA A 146 9.79 -9.33 11.46
CA ALA A 146 10.70 -9.95 12.39
C ALA A 146 10.08 -11.26 12.94
N PRO A 147 10.91 -12.26 13.28
CA PRO A 147 10.40 -13.47 13.93
C PRO A 147 9.63 -13.10 15.21
N MET A 148 8.57 -13.85 15.52
CA MET A 148 7.61 -13.58 16.61
C MET A 148 8.23 -13.24 17.98
N GLN A 149 9.43 -13.77 18.28
CA GLN A 149 10.14 -13.46 19.51
C GLN A 149 10.65 -12.00 19.54
N ALA A 150 11.16 -11.48 18.42
CA ALA A 150 11.67 -10.11 18.30
C ALA A 150 10.54 -9.08 18.12
N TYR A 151 9.41 -9.46 17.50
CA TYR A 151 8.23 -8.60 17.33
C TYR A 151 7.64 -8.09 18.67
N ARG A 152 7.86 -8.81 19.78
CA ARG A 152 7.33 -8.44 21.10
C ARG A 152 8.16 -7.39 21.83
N GLU A 153 9.38 -7.12 21.36
CA GLU A 153 10.36 -6.31 22.07
C GLU A 153 10.63 -4.97 21.36
N GLU A 154 10.52 -4.89 20.03
CA GLU A 154 10.70 -3.67 19.22
C GLU A 154 9.80 -3.65 17.98
N ASP A 155 9.70 -2.47 17.34
CA ASP A 155 8.91 -2.22 16.12
C ASP A 155 9.26 -3.26 15.02
N GLY A 156 8.27 -4.10 14.71
CA GLY A 156 8.45 -5.47 14.25
C GLY A 156 8.86 -5.71 12.79
N LEU A 157 9.46 -4.74 12.12
CA LEU A 157 9.85 -4.83 10.69
C LEU A 157 11.36 -4.66 10.51
N ARG A 158 11.95 -5.56 9.73
CA ARG A 158 13.34 -5.47 9.28
C ARG A 158 13.37 -5.05 7.81
N CYS A 159 13.71 -3.79 7.57
CA CYS A 159 13.77 -3.22 6.23
C CYS A 159 15.19 -3.26 5.65
N ARG A 160 15.34 -3.88 4.48
CA ARG A 160 16.57 -3.86 3.68
C ARG A 160 16.45 -2.83 2.58
N LEU A 161 17.38 -1.87 2.57
CA LEU A 161 17.46 -0.84 1.54
C LEU A 161 18.06 -1.39 0.26
N HIS A 162 17.32 -1.19 -0.84
CA HIS A 162 17.63 -1.75 -2.15
C HIS A 162 17.98 -0.68 -3.18
N TYR A 163 17.41 0.51 -3.03
CA TYR A 163 17.70 1.64 -3.88
C TYR A 163 17.54 2.94 -3.10
N LYS A 164 18.45 3.89 -3.34
CA LYS A 164 18.37 5.24 -2.79
C LYS A 164 18.87 6.25 -3.82
N ALA A 165 18.07 7.26 -4.11
CA ALA A 165 18.49 8.38 -4.94
C ALA A 165 17.88 9.69 -4.48
N ARG A 166 18.70 10.75 -4.48
CA ARG A 166 18.25 12.11 -4.19
C ARG A 166 18.02 12.86 -5.49
N PHE A 167 16.91 13.59 -5.53
CA PHE A 167 16.51 14.46 -6.61
C PHE A 167 16.27 15.87 -6.07
N VAL A 168 16.53 16.86 -6.91
CA VAL A 168 16.28 18.28 -6.64
C VAL A 168 15.45 18.84 -7.80
N PRO A 169 14.63 19.88 -7.56
CA PRO A 169 13.85 20.52 -8.63
C PRO A 169 14.75 21.00 -9.78
N GLN A 170 14.27 20.85 -11.02
CA GLN A 170 15.05 21.18 -12.21
C GLN A 170 15.45 22.66 -12.26
N GLU A 171 14.60 23.56 -11.75
CA GLU A 171 14.90 24.99 -11.64
C GLU A 171 16.12 25.25 -10.76
N LYS A 172 16.21 24.57 -9.60
CA LYS A 172 17.38 24.65 -8.71
C LYS A 172 18.62 24.00 -9.32
N ALA A 173 18.45 22.87 -10.02
CA ALA A 173 19.56 22.22 -10.73
C ALA A 173 20.15 23.10 -11.84
N ARG A 174 19.30 23.81 -12.60
CA ARG A 174 19.73 24.77 -13.63
C ARG A 174 20.40 25.99 -13.03
N ALA A 175 19.94 26.50 -11.88
CA ALA A 175 20.56 27.61 -11.18
C ALA A 175 21.96 27.27 -10.60
N ALA A 176 22.20 26.01 -10.23
CA ALA A 176 23.50 25.56 -9.72
C ALA A 176 24.55 25.26 -10.81
N ALA A 177 24.13 24.94 -12.04
CA ALA A 177 25.01 24.62 -13.16
C ALA A 177 25.98 25.74 -13.61
N PRO A 178 25.62 27.04 -13.62
CA PRO A 178 26.57 28.10 -13.96
C PRO A 178 27.63 28.36 -12.88
N ALA A 179 27.38 28.04 -11.61
CA ALA A 179 28.33 28.28 -10.52
C ALA A 179 29.52 27.28 -10.48
N ALA A 180 29.42 26.15 -11.16
CA ALA A 180 30.46 25.11 -11.17
C ALA A 180 31.44 25.21 -12.36
N ARG A 181 31.25 26.17 -13.28
CA ARG A 181 32.14 26.42 -14.41
C ARG A 181 33.14 27.56 -14.19
N GLU A 182 33.09 28.20 -13.03
CA GLU A 182 34.03 29.25 -12.62
C GLU A 182 34.71 28.84 -11.32
N ALA A 183 35.60 27.86 -11.40
CA ALA A 183 36.68 27.70 -10.42
C ALA A 183 37.98 27.45 -11.22
N PRO A 184 39.02 28.28 -11.02
CA PRO A 184 40.26 28.26 -11.81
C PRO A 184 41.10 27.00 -11.60
#